data_AF-A0A2T2RE14-F1
#
_entry.id   AF-A0A2T2RE14-F1
#
_cell.length_a   1.000
_cell.length_b   1.000
_cell.length_c   1.000
_cell.angle_alpha   90.00
_cell.angle_beta   90.00
_cell.angle_gamma   90.00
#
_symmetry.space_group_name_H-M   'P 1'
#
loop_
_entity.id
_entity.type
_entity.pdbx_description
1 polymer ?
#
loop_
_entity_poly.entity_id
_entity_poly.type
_entity_poly.pdbx_seq_one_letter_code
_entity_poly.pdbx_strand_id
1 'polypeptide(L)' 'MNAPPPFAEFPEEVCFTLDEVADLLFTVDVAVEKATRDTREHAVARRTQRLITSRLWPELGDLLEDDDGEEE' A
#
# COMPACT_ATOMS: atom_id res chain seq x y z
N MET A 1 -15.55 -28.06 -2.33
CA MET A 1 -14.55 -27.36 -1.51
C MET A 1 -14.29 -26.02 -2.19
N ASN A 2 -14.60 -24.90 -1.53
CA ASN A 2 -14.27 -23.58 -2.08
C ASN A 2 -12.75 -23.41 -2.04
N ALA A 3 -12.14 -23.01 -3.16
CA ALA A 3 -10.76 -22.58 -3.15
C ALA A 3 -10.63 -21.38 -2.19
N PRO A 4 -9.60 -21.33 -1.34
CA PRO A 4 -9.34 -20.14 -0.55
C PRO A 4 -9.22 -18.93 -1.48
N PRO A 5 -9.64 -17.73 -1.03
CA PRO A 5 -9.54 -16.53 -1.84
C PRO A 5 -8.09 -16.36 -2.35
N PRO A 6 -7.90 -15.83 -3.57
CA PRO A 6 -6.60 -15.74 -4.21
C PRO A 6 -5.60 -14.83 -3.48
N PHE A 7 -6.06 -14.13 -2.43
CA PHE A 7 -5.27 -13.24 -1.60
C PHE A 7 -5.60 -13.51 -0.13
N ALA A 8 -4.58 -13.46 0.73
CA ALA A 8 -4.77 -13.46 2.17
C ALA A 8 -5.42 -12.14 2.60
N GLU A 9 -6.42 -12.22 3.47
CA GLU A 9 -6.99 -11.02 4.09
C GLU A 9 -5.94 -10.37 4.99
N PHE A 10 -5.83 -9.04 4.90
CA PHE A 10 -4.94 -8.30 5.78
C PHE A 10 -5.49 -8.39 7.21
N PRO A 11 -4.66 -8.69 8.24
CA PRO A 11 -5.14 -8.83 9.61
C PRO A 11 -5.88 -7.57 10.09
N GLU A 12 -6.90 -7.75 10.92
CA GLU A 12 -7.63 -6.62 11.51
C GLU A 12 -6.74 -5.81 12.46
N GLU A 13 -5.87 -6.48 13.21
CA GLU A 13 -4.88 -5.87 14.09
C GLU A 13 -3.47 -6.32 13.69
N VAL A 14 -2.59 -5.34 13.42
CA VAL A 14 -1.16 -5.57 13.26
C VAL A 14 -0.43 -4.60 14.18
N CYS A 15 0.35 -5.14 15.11
CA CYS A 15 1.21 -4.35 15.98
C CYS A 15 2.60 -4.25 15.36
N PHE A 16 3.08 -3.03 15.22
CA PHE A 16 4.45 -2.76 14.81
C PHE A 16 5.16 -1.94 15.90
N THR A 17 6.46 -2.15 16.06
CA THR A 17 7.33 -1.19 16.71
C THR A 17 7.54 0.03 15.81
N LEU A 18 7.97 1.16 16.38
CA LEU A 18 8.25 2.37 15.59
C LEU A 18 9.31 2.13 14.51
N ASP A 19 10.33 1.32 14.82
CA ASP A 19 11.40 0.98 13.86
C ASP A 19 10.85 0.15 12.70
N GLU A 20 10.00 -0.85 12.99
CA GLU A 20 9.37 -1.67 11.94
C GLU A 20 8.41 -0.86 11.06
N VAL A 21 7.70 0.12 11.62
CA VAL A 21 6.88 1.04 10.83
C VAL A 21 7.75 1.89 9.90
N ALA A 22 8.87 2.42 10.39
CA ALA A 22 9.79 3.21 9.60
C ALA A 22 10.37 2.39 8.43
N ASP A 23 10.81 1.16 8.69
CA ASP A 23 11.34 0.25 7.68
C ASP A 23 10.28 -0.14 6.64
N LEU A 24 9.04 -0.38 7.07
CA LEU A 24 7.93 -0.72 6.18
C LEU A 24 7.61 0.44 5.23
N LEU A 25 7.45 1.65 5.77
CA LEU A 25 7.17 2.84 4.96
C LEU A 25 8.30 3.12 3.97
N PHE A 26 9.55 3.04 4.41
CA PHE A 26 10.72 3.23 3.55
C PHE A 26 10.75 2.19 2.42
N THR A 27 10.53 0.92 2.73
CA THR A 27 10.55 -0.17 1.75
C THR A 27 9.48 0.03 0.68
N VAL A 28 8.28 0.44 1.07
CA VAL A 28 7.16 0.67 0.16
C VAL A 28 7.43 1.88 -0.74
N ASP A 29 7.99 2.96 -0.19
CA ASP A 29 8.35 4.15 -0.97
C ASP A 29 9.42 3.83 -2.02
N VAL A 30 10.47 3.09 -1.63
CA VAL A 30 11.50 2.59 -2.56
C VAL A 30 10.88 1.69 -3.63
N ALA A 31 9.94 0.80 -3.27
CA ALA A 31 9.28 -0.07 -4.25
C ALA A 31 8.50 0.73 -5.30
N VAL A 32 7.81 1.79 -4.90
CA VAL A 32 7.12 2.71 -5.83
C VAL A 32 8.13 3.44 -6.72
N GLU A 33 9.19 3.99 -6.14
CA GLU A 33 10.23 4.72 -6.88
C GLU A 33 10.94 3.84 -7.92
N LYS A 34 11.18 2.56 -7.59
CA LYS A 34 11.88 1.61 -8.47
C LYS A 34 10.98 0.93 -9.49
N ALA A 35 9.66 0.93 -9.27
CA ALA A 35 8.73 0.38 -10.26
C ALA A 35 8.74 1.25 -11.52
N THR A 36 8.77 0.61 -12.69
CA THR A 36 8.68 1.34 -13.96
C THR A 36 7.30 1.97 -14.07
N ARG A 37 7.23 3.29 -14.31
CA ARG A 37 5.96 4.00 -14.51
C ARG A 37 5.12 3.34 -15.60
N ASP A 38 3.80 3.42 -15.47
CA ASP A 38 2.81 2.85 -16.40
C ASP A 38 2.80 1.31 -16.50
N THR A 39 3.49 0.62 -15.58
CA THR A 39 3.40 -0.83 -15.46
C THR A 39 2.40 -1.26 -14.39
N ARG A 40 1.92 -2.51 -14.53
CA ARG A 40 1.15 -3.18 -13.48
C ARG A 40 1.89 -3.20 -12.15
N GLU A 41 3.21 -3.29 -12.17
CA GLU A 41 4.05 -3.30 -10.96
C GLU A 41 3.96 -1.96 -10.22
N HIS A 42 4.01 -0.84 -10.95
CA HIS A 42 3.83 0.48 -10.36
C HIS A 42 2.43 0.67 -9.78
N ALA A 43 1.39 0.24 -10.49
CA ALA A 43 0.02 0.30 -9.99
C ALA A 43 -0.17 -0.54 -8.71
N VAL A 44 0.43 -1.73 -8.65
CA VAL A 44 0.41 -2.58 -7.45
C VAL A 44 1.19 -1.93 -6.30
N ALA A 45 2.39 -1.39 -6.56
CA ALA A 45 3.20 -0.71 -5.55
C ALA A 45 2.48 0.51 -4.96
N ARG A 46 1.88 1.36 -5.81
CA ARG A 46 1.05 2.51 -5.39
C ARG A 46 -0.16 2.08 -4.56
N ARG A 47 -0.88 1.04 -4.99
CA ARG A 47 -2.03 0.52 -4.24
C ARG A 47 -1.60 -0.02 -2.86
N THR A 48 -0.48 -0.72 -2.80
CA THR A 48 0.10 -1.20 -1.53
C THR A 48 0.49 -0.04 -0.62
N GLN A 49 1.10 1.02 -1.15
CA GLN A 49 1.42 2.24 -0.41
C GLN A 49 0.17 2.87 0.20
N ARG A 50 -0.90 3.03 -0.57
CA ARG A 50 -2.18 3.56 -0.07
C ARG A 50 -2.76 2.70 1.06
N LEU A 51 -2.82 1.39 0.86
CA LEU A 51 -3.40 0.46 1.84
C LEU A 51 -2.62 0.45 3.16
N ILE A 52 -1.30 0.46 3.11
CA ILE A 52 -0.46 0.45 4.31
C ILE A 52 -0.57 1.78 5.03
N THR A 53 -0.46 2.90 4.30
CA THR A 53 -0.55 4.24 4.91
C THR A 53 -1.92 4.48 5.54
N SER A 54 -3.03 4.13 4.87
CA SER A 54 -4.37 4.33 5.46
C SER A 54 -4.66 3.44 6.65
N ARG A 55 -4.01 2.27 6.76
CA ARG A 55 -4.12 1.40 7.94
C ARG A 55 -3.29 1.88 9.13
N LEU A 56 -2.09 2.41 8.87
CA LEU A 56 -1.19 2.90 9.92
C LEU A 56 -1.54 4.32 10.39
N TRP A 57 -1.98 5.16 9.45
CA TRP A 57 -2.42 6.54 9.66
C TRP A 57 -3.71 6.79 8.88
N PRO A 58 -4.87 6.45 9.45
CA PRO A 58 -6.16 6.70 8.84
C PRO A 58 -6.34 8.17 8.42
N GLU A 59 -5.77 9.11 9.18
CA GLU A 59 -5.84 10.55 8.92
C GLU A 59 -5.02 10.99 7.69
N LEU A 60 -4.08 10.15 7.22
CA LEU A 60 -3.27 10.37 6.03
C LEU A 60 -3.74 9.54 4.83
N GLY A 61 -4.70 8.62 5.03
CA GLY A 61 -5.28 7.80 3.95
C GLY A 61 -5.92 8.65 2.87
N ASP A 62 -6.74 9.62 3.26
CA ASP A 62 -7.48 10.52 2.36
C ASP A 62 -6.54 11.35 1.47
N LEU A 63 -5.35 11.73 1.98
CA LEU A 63 -4.35 12.50 1.24
C LEU A 63 -3.74 11.74 0.05
N LEU A 64 -3.82 10.40 0.05
CA LEU A 64 -3.28 9.57 -1.02
C LEU A 64 -4.36 9.12 -2.01
N GLU A 65 -5.65 9.29 -1.70
CA GLU A 65 -6.76 8.96 -2.61
C GLU A 65 -6.86 9.96 -3.79
N ASP A 66 -6.48 11.23 -3.59
CA ASP A 66 -6.58 12.30 -4.60
C ASP A 66 -5.55 12.23 -5.75
N ASP A 67 -4.55 11.34 -5.70
CA ASP A 67 -3.53 11.17 -6.76
C ASP A 67 -3.91 10.11 -7.82
N ASP A 68 -5.11 9.54 -7.74
CA ASP A 68 -5.74 8.78 -8.85
C ASP A 68 -6.57 9.73 -9.73
N GLY A 69 -5.96 10.85 -10.14
CA GLY A 69 -6.52 11.69 -11.19
C GLY A 69 -6.87 10.82 -12.40
N GLU A 70 -8.16 10.67 -12.65
CA GLU A 70 -8.72 10.19 -13.89
C GLU A 70 -8.09 10.99 -15.05
N GLU A 71 -7.11 10.40 -15.74
CA GLU A 71 -6.83 10.80 -17.11
C GLU A 71 -7.92 10.16 -17.98
N GLU A 72 -8.69 11.04 -18.65
CA GLU A 72 -9.84 10.80 -19.53
C GLU A 72 -9.73 9.59 -20.48
#